data_AF-A0A7J5TVV4-F1
#
_entry.id   AF-A0A7J5TVV4-F1
#
_cell.length_a   1.000
_cell.length_b   1.000
_cell.length_c   1.000
_cell.angle_alpha   90.00
_cell.angle_beta   90.00
_cell.angle_gamma   90.00
#
_symmetry.space_group_name_H-M   'P 1'
#
loop_
_entity.id
_entity.type
_entity.pdbx_description
1 polymer ?
#
loop_
_entity_poly.entity_id
_entity_poly.type
_entity_poly.pdbx_seq_one_letter_code
_entity_poly.pdbx_strand_id
1 'polypeptide(L)'
;MKTVSVFLIALLGWGGNTMAQPGTPETPLAVVKRIGDKLIRDTPFRYQLVPRPVGQTFNGLHVVDFGRSLTLGKPAVAYAYTHLTSPQAQTLTMQVEHNDGCKIWLNGQVVYEKEGDHTIKLEHEERSIELPNQLQLTLKQGPNQLLIKSETRGNEWRVYLQPPSQKGAILAQKINYPAIGLSNVPDVDPRVAKMTNWLIMGPFANPVTANTRTGLRTAYGPEKEIRFGRMYAGLDSPVTWTIPKVDVLGDLIDSKEWGTNYHWNYHNGGVAWAMQHLAELSGQKQYNEYASRFCDFQLESIPFVSHQVGALNAVTSANYHLVNTPLLDFTLAPSIPFVYRLRQQPTFARRSEYVQFIDNMLHYAQKEQLRLPGSGIYTRTTPEKYTTWVDDMFMGIPFLVQASRYVTDPAQKKAFLDDAANQVIGFNEQVWDADANLYMHARYSNRPAKLPHWSRANGWAVWAMSEVLMNLPADHPRYKPILNHFRKHMESLARWQDKSGFWLNVLDRPDSPKEVSGTAIFAMGMARGIQHGWLDAKRYKSAVMNAWEALKTQVEPDGTVHNICMGTMCSEDVNYYLTRPFYDNDTHGLFAVLFAGIEIEKMLNNQPPTQSGR
;
A
#
# COMPACT_ATOMS: atom_id res chain seq x y z
N MET A 1 -62.99 49.01 1.99
CA MET A 1 -61.80 48.56 2.74
C MET A 1 -61.49 47.14 2.33
N LYS A 2 -60.35 46.90 1.67
CA LYS A 2 -59.55 45.66 1.76
C LYS A 2 -58.22 45.91 1.06
N THR A 3 -57.16 45.72 1.83
CA THR A 3 -55.84 46.30 1.65
C THR A 3 -54.93 45.37 0.86
N VAL A 4 -54.08 46.00 0.07
CA VAL A 4 -53.05 45.47 -0.84
C VAL A 4 -51.98 44.70 -0.05
N SER A 5 -51.53 43.56 -0.59
CA SER A 5 -50.27 42.91 -0.18
C SER A 5 -49.30 42.94 -1.36
N VAL A 6 -48.16 43.58 -1.13
CA VAL A 6 -47.06 43.80 -2.07
C VAL A 6 -46.17 42.55 -2.10
N PHE A 7 -45.96 41.98 -3.29
CA PHE A 7 -44.92 40.99 -3.53
C PHE A 7 -43.62 41.71 -3.95
N LEU A 8 -42.56 41.56 -3.15
CA LEU A 8 -41.21 41.98 -3.51
C LEU A 8 -40.64 40.97 -4.54
N ILE A 9 -40.25 41.48 -5.71
CA ILE A 9 -39.46 40.75 -6.70
C ILE A 9 -37.99 40.88 -6.29
N ALA A 10 -37.36 39.78 -5.90
CA ALA A 10 -35.91 39.69 -5.78
C ALA A 10 -35.32 39.22 -7.14
N LEU A 11 -34.56 40.10 -7.78
CA LEU A 11 -33.76 39.83 -8.96
C LEU A 11 -32.69 38.77 -8.65
N LEU A 12 -32.85 37.56 -9.18
CA LEU A 12 -31.77 36.58 -9.30
C LEU A 12 -30.87 37.01 -10.45
N GLY A 13 -29.68 37.53 -10.12
CA GLY A 13 -28.61 37.74 -11.08
C GLY A 13 -28.14 36.39 -11.63
N TRP A 14 -28.39 36.15 -12.91
CA TRP A 14 -27.70 35.12 -13.68
C TRP A 14 -26.23 35.52 -13.82
N GLY A 15 -25.37 34.90 -13.01
CA GLY A 15 -23.94 34.80 -13.32
C GLY A 15 -23.77 33.87 -14.51
N GLY A 16 -23.39 34.43 -15.65
CA GLY A 16 -23.30 33.72 -16.92
C GLY A 16 -22.32 32.56 -16.88
N ASN A 17 -22.78 31.40 -17.35
CA ASN A 17 -21.91 30.41 -17.97
C ASN A 17 -21.32 31.06 -19.23
N THR A 18 -20.06 31.49 -19.15
CA THR A 18 -19.26 31.67 -20.36
C THR A 18 -19.04 30.30 -20.98
N MET A 19 -19.88 29.96 -21.95
CA MET A 19 -19.54 28.94 -22.93
C MET A 19 -18.20 29.35 -23.57
N ALA A 20 -17.20 28.50 -23.41
CA ALA A 20 -15.89 28.69 -24.01
C ALA A 20 -16.04 28.91 -25.52
N GLN A 21 -15.36 29.92 -26.06
CA GLN A 21 -15.30 30.11 -27.50
C GLN A 21 -14.63 28.89 -28.16
N PRO A 22 -15.13 28.42 -29.31
CA PRO A 22 -14.43 27.39 -30.08
C PRO A 22 -13.13 28.00 -30.61
N GLY A 23 -11.98 27.57 -30.11
CA GLY A 23 -10.68 27.90 -30.70
C GLY A 23 -9.51 28.19 -29.76
N THR A 24 -9.70 28.35 -28.45
CA THR A 24 -8.57 28.43 -27.50
C THR A 24 -8.15 27.03 -27.06
N PRO A 25 -6.89 26.62 -27.28
CA PRO A 25 -6.37 25.35 -26.76
C PRO A 25 -6.54 25.30 -25.24
N GLU A 26 -7.09 24.20 -24.74
CA GLU A 26 -7.26 24.00 -23.32
C GLU A 26 -5.89 23.94 -22.61
N THR A 27 -5.72 24.75 -21.56
CA THR A 27 -4.45 24.85 -20.83
C THR A 27 -4.21 23.61 -19.96
N PRO A 28 -2.95 23.24 -19.71
CA PRO A 28 -2.63 22.18 -18.77
C PRO A 28 -3.32 22.32 -17.41
N LEU A 29 -3.35 23.54 -16.86
CA LEU A 29 -4.02 23.83 -15.60
C LEU A 29 -5.53 23.51 -15.64
N ALA A 30 -6.23 23.82 -16.73
CA ALA A 30 -7.66 23.55 -16.84
C ALA A 30 -7.97 22.04 -16.81
N VAL A 31 -7.12 21.22 -17.43
CA VAL A 31 -7.25 19.75 -17.44
C VAL A 31 -7.08 19.17 -16.03
N VAL A 32 -5.98 19.53 -15.34
CA VAL A 32 -5.70 18.97 -14.01
C VAL A 32 -6.67 19.46 -12.94
N LYS A 33 -7.28 20.64 -13.12
CA LYS A 33 -8.36 21.10 -12.26
C LYS A 33 -9.59 20.19 -12.33
N ARG A 34 -9.98 19.66 -13.49
CA ARG A 34 -11.09 18.69 -13.58
C ARG A 34 -10.82 17.46 -12.73
N ILE A 35 -9.59 16.94 -12.78
CA ILE A 35 -9.16 15.81 -11.97
C ILE A 35 -9.25 16.16 -10.48
N GLY A 36 -8.73 17.34 -10.09
CA GLY A 36 -8.82 17.83 -8.71
C GLY A 36 -10.26 18.01 -8.21
N ASP A 37 -11.14 18.58 -9.04
CA ASP A 37 -12.55 18.81 -8.73
C ASP A 37 -13.30 17.47 -8.58
N LYS A 38 -12.99 16.47 -9.41
CA LYS A 38 -13.46 15.09 -9.25
C LYS A 38 -13.01 14.47 -7.94
N LEU A 39 -11.73 14.60 -7.60
CA LEU A 39 -11.18 14.07 -6.34
C LEU A 39 -11.90 14.66 -5.13
N ILE A 40 -12.16 15.97 -5.12
CA ILE A 40 -12.92 16.63 -4.04
C ILE A 40 -14.34 16.08 -3.95
N ARG A 41 -15.02 15.92 -5.09
CA ARG A 41 -16.41 15.45 -5.14
C ARG A 41 -16.56 13.99 -4.70
N ASP A 42 -15.63 13.13 -5.12
CA ASP A 42 -15.79 11.67 -5.05
C ASP A 42 -15.09 11.06 -3.81
N THR A 43 -14.44 11.85 -2.95
CA THR A 43 -13.65 11.35 -1.81
C THR A 43 -14.29 11.67 -0.46
N PRO A 44 -14.89 10.68 0.23
CA PRO A 44 -15.71 10.94 1.42
C PRO A 44 -14.95 11.02 2.76
N PHE A 45 -13.70 10.56 2.84
CA PHE A 45 -12.88 10.54 4.08
C PHE A 45 -13.60 9.96 5.32
N ARG A 46 -14.18 8.76 5.15
CA ARG A 46 -14.85 8.01 6.23
C ARG A 46 -14.79 6.51 5.98
N TYR A 47 -15.02 5.74 7.04
CA TYR A 47 -15.19 4.29 6.99
C TYR A 47 -16.68 3.91 6.86
N GLN A 48 -16.94 2.76 6.25
CA GLN A 48 -18.19 2.01 6.37
C GLN A 48 -17.99 0.84 7.34
N LEU A 49 -19.01 0.51 8.12
CA LEU A 49 -18.95 -0.65 9.01
C LEU A 49 -19.38 -1.92 8.26
N VAL A 50 -18.54 -2.95 8.32
CA VAL A 50 -18.75 -4.23 7.64
C VAL A 50 -18.50 -5.38 8.62
N PRO A 51 -19.18 -6.53 8.49
CA PRO A 51 -18.76 -7.74 9.19
C PRO A 51 -17.36 -8.14 8.72
N ARG A 52 -16.55 -8.73 9.59
CA ARG A 52 -15.23 -9.27 9.23
C ARG A 52 -15.37 -10.23 8.03
N PRO A 53 -14.68 -9.98 6.90
CA PRO A 53 -14.73 -10.90 5.76
C PRO A 53 -14.18 -12.27 6.13
N VAL A 54 -14.83 -13.33 5.63
CA VAL A 54 -14.45 -14.72 5.87
C VAL A 54 -13.85 -15.30 4.60
N GLY A 55 -12.53 -15.22 4.45
CA GLY A 55 -11.81 -15.84 3.34
C GLY A 55 -11.92 -17.36 3.38
N GLN A 56 -12.40 -17.98 2.30
CA GLN A 56 -12.65 -19.44 2.22
C GLN A 56 -11.46 -20.23 1.65
N THR A 57 -10.32 -19.57 1.42
CA THR A 57 -9.08 -20.20 0.93
C THR A 57 -8.01 -20.10 2.00
N PHE A 58 -7.28 -21.20 2.24
CA PHE A 58 -6.18 -21.23 3.20
C PHE A 58 -4.89 -20.70 2.57
N ASN A 59 -4.89 -19.42 2.19
CA ASN A 59 -3.80 -18.72 1.51
C ASN A 59 -3.28 -17.48 2.28
N GLY A 60 -3.63 -17.36 3.56
CA GLY A 60 -3.22 -16.24 4.41
C GLY A 60 -3.38 -16.56 5.90
N LEU A 61 -3.27 -15.52 6.74
CA LEU A 61 -3.36 -15.65 8.19
C LEU A 61 -4.78 -15.95 8.67
N HIS A 62 -4.92 -17.07 9.37
CA HIS A 62 -6.12 -17.41 10.13
C HIS A 62 -5.81 -17.37 11.63
N VAL A 63 -6.75 -16.79 12.38
CA VAL A 63 -6.62 -16.64 13.84
C VAL A 63 -7.84 -17.26 14.50
N VAL A 64 -7.60 -18.14 15.45
CA VAL A 64 -8.59 -18.63 16.40
C VAL A 64 -8.37 -17.92 17.72
N ASP A 65 -9.20 -16.92 18.02
CA ASP A 65 -9.13 -16.16 19.27
C ASP A 65 -10.16 -16.71 20.27
N PHE A 66 -9.69 -17.64 21.10
CA PHE A 66 -10.49 -18.23 22.16
C PHE A 66 -10.80 -17.22 23.26
N GLY A 67 -9.84 -16.37 23.62
CA GLY A 67 -9.98 -15.40 24.72
C GLY A 67 -11.05 -14.34 24.49
N ARG A 68 -11.39 -14.06 23.23
CA ARG A 68 -12.47 -13.14 22.89
C ARG A 68 -13.86 -13.77 22.89
N SER A 69 -13.93 -15.08 22.80
CA SER A 69 -15.18 -15.84 22.72
C SER A 69 -15.49 -16.59 24.02
N LEU A 70 -14.45 -16.92 24.78
CA LEU A 70 -14.47 -17.68 26.02
C LEU A 70 -13.84 -16.84 27.14
N THR A 71 -14.35 -16.98 28.37
CA THR A 71 -13.93 -16.18 29.52
C THR A 71 -12.42 -16.25 29.77
N LEU A 72 -11.77 -15.08 29.85
CA LEU A 72 -10.38 -14.92 30.30
C LEU A 72 -10.29 -14.88 31.83
N GLY A 73 -9.10 -15.13 32.38
CA GLY A 73 -8.78 -14.94 33.80
C GLY A 73 -8.54 -16.19 34.64
N LYS A 74 -8.60 -17.40 34.05
CA LYS A 74 -8.19 -18.64 34.73
C LYS A 74 -7.67 -19.70 33.76
N PRO A 75 -6.92 -20.70 34.25
CA PRO A 75 -6.46 -21.81 33.42
C PRO A 75 -7.62 -22.60 32.81
N ALA A 76 -7.58 -22.80 31.50
CA ALA A 76 -8.63 -23.50 30.76
C ALA A 76 -8.08 -24.20 29.51
N VAL A 77 -8.90 -25.09 28.93
CA VAL A 77 -8.69 -25.75 27.63
C VAL A 77 -9.89 -25.49 26.72
N ALA A 78 -9.67 -25.37 25.42
CA ALA A 78 -10.72 -25.22 24.42
C ALA A 78 -10.30 -25.89 23.13
N TYR A 79 -11.28 -26.14 22.29
CA TYR A 79 -11.13 -26.77 21.00
C TYR A 79 -11.62 -25.86 19.89
N ALA A 80 -10.94 -25.88 18.75
CA ALA A 80 -11.42 -25.29 17.51
C ALA A 80 -11.43 -26.33 16.40
N TYR A 81 -12.42 -26.21 15.52
CA TYR A 81 -12.73 -27.22 14.52
C TYR A 81 -13.05 -26.59 13.16
N THR A 82 -12.46 -27.13 12.11
CA THR A 82 -12.72 -26.75 10.72
C THR A 82 -12.37 -27.88 9.75
N HIS A 83 -12.70 -27.72 8.48
CA HIS A 83 -12.20 -28.57 7.40
C HIS A 83 -11.25 -27.81 6.47
N LEU A 84 -10.20 -28.51 6.02
CA LEU A 84 -9.40 -28.14 4.86
C LEU A 84 -9.82 -29.01 3.68
N THR A 85 -10.43 -28.41 2.64
CA THR A 85 -10.86 -29.14 1.44
C THR A 85 -9.82 -28.99 0.35
N SER A 86 -9.11 -30.07 0.06
CA SER A 86 -8.01 -30.07 -0.89
C SER A 86 -8.49 -30.51 -2.29
N PRO A 87 -8.13 -29.78 -3.37
CA PRO A 87 -8.52 -30.16 -4.73
C PRO A 87 -7.83 -31.45 -5.21
N GLN A 88 -6.69 -31.79 -4.62
CA GLN A 88 -5.88 -32.97 -4.92
C GLN A 88 -5.22 -33.50 -3.65
N ALA A 89 -4.72 -34.74 -3.68
CA ALA A 89 -3.83 -35.19 -2.61
C ALA A 89 -2.54 -34.36 -2.67
N GLN A 90 -2.13 -33.77 -1.54
CA GLN A 90 -0.95 -32.92 -1.48
C GLN A 90 -0.39 -32.81 -0.07
N THR A 91 0.89 -32.45 0.03
CA THR A 91 1.52 -32.05 1.29
C THR A 91 1.66 -30.53 1.29
N LEU A 92 1.14 -29.88 2.34
CA LEU A 92 1.18 -28.44 2.53
C LEU A 92 1.97 -28.10 3.80
N THR A 93 2.96 -27.22 3.68
CA THR A 93 3.58 -26.60 4.85
C THR A 93 2.60 -25.61 5.48
N MET A 94 2.38 -25.72 6.79
CA MET A 94 1.64 -24.75 7.59
C MET A 94 2.57 -24.18 8.66
N GLN A 95 2.63 -22.85 8.75
CA GLN A 95 3.22 -22.17 9.88
C GLN A 95 2.17 -22.03 11.00
N VAL A 96 2.62 -22.09 12.25
CA VAL A 96 1.75 -22.00 13.44
C VAL A 96 2.43 -21.18 14.53
N GLU A 97 1.64 -20.35 15.21
CA GLU A 97 2.02 -19.70 16.46
C GLU A 97 0.86 -19.73 17.44
N HIS A 98 1.15 -19.86 18.72
CA HIS A 98 0.14 -19.85 19.77
C HIS A 98 0.77 -19.44 21.09
N ASN A 99 -0.04 -18.91 22.00
CA ASN A 99 0.39 -18.80 23.38
C ASN A 99 0.05 -20.09 24.12
N ASP A 100 0.82 -20.35 25.19
CA ASP A 100 0.62 -21.53 26.03
C ASP A 100 0.69 -22.87 25.25
N GLY A 101 0.00 -23.91 25.70
CA GLY A 101 0.07 -25.23 25.06
C GLY A 101 -0.92 -25.38 23.89
N CYS A 102 -0.51 -26.07 22.83
CA CYS A 102 -1.36 -26.36 21.68
C CYS A 102 -1.09 -27.75 21.10
N LYS A 103 -2.17 -28.41 20.65
CA LYS A 103 -2.16 -29.72 20.00
C LYS A 103 -3.10 -29.67 18.80
N ILE A 104 -2.64 -30.17 17.65
CA ILE A 104 -3.39 -30.15 16.39
C ILE A 104 -3.49 -31.56 15.83
N TRP A 105 -4.68 -31.95 15.42
CA TRP A 105 -4.96 -33.19 14.72
C TRP A 105 -5.40 -32.92 13.28
N LEU A 106 -4.87 -33.71 12.35
CA LEU A 106 -5.33 -33.81 10.98
C LEU A 106 -5.94 -35.20 10.77
N ASN A 107 -7.22 -35.26 10.41
CA ASN A 107 -7.95 -36.53 10.21
C ASN A 107 -7.78 -37.51 11.39
N GLY A 108 -7.78 -37.00 12.63
CA GLY A 108 -7.62 -37.79 13.85
C GLY A 108 -6.18 -38.16 14.23
N GLN A 109 -5.18 -37.81 13.41
CA GLN A 109 -3.76 -38.01 13.72
C GLN A 109 -3.13 -36.73 14.26
N VAL A 110 -2.38 -36.82 15.37
CA VAL A 110 -1.65 -35.67 15.92
C VAL A 110 -0.53 -35.28 14.95
N VAL A 111 -0.55 -34.04 14.48
CA VAL A 111 0.46 -33.46 13.58
C VAL A 111 1.29 -32.37 14.24
N TYR A 112 0.85 -31.87 15.39
CA TYR A 112 1.56 -30.86 16.18
C TYR A 112 1.20 -30.99 17.65
N GLU A 113 2.19 -30.90 18.53
CA GLU A 113 2.01 -30.81 19.98
C GLU A 113 3.16 -30.00 20.57
N LYS A 114 2.82 -28.95 21.30
CA LYS A 114 3.78 -28.13 22.05
C LYS A 114 3.15 -27.76 23.39
N GLU A 115 3.79 -28.19 24.47
CA GLU A 115 3.40 -27.84 25.83
C GLU A 115 4.21 -26.66 26.36
N GLY A 116 3.76 -26.05 27.45
CA GLY A 116 4.49 -25.02 28.17
C GLY A 116 3.88 -23.62 28.02
N ASP A 117 4.60 -22.64 28.55
CA ASP A 117 4.15 -21.25 28.61
C ASP A 117 4.82 -20.45 27.51
N HIS A 118 4.13 -20.34 26.38
CA HIS A 118 4.61 -19.62 25.21
C HIS A 118 3.97 -18.25 25.13
N THR A 119 4.74 -17.25 24.74
CA THR A 119 4.22 -15.96 24.30
C THR A 119 4.21 -15.92 22.79
N ILE A 120 3.16 -15.32 22.22
CA ILE A 120 3.04 -15.19 20.77
C ILE A 120 4.15 -14.29 20.22
N LYS A 121 4.80 -14.74 19.15
CA LYS A 121 5.79 -13.97 18.40
C LYS A 121 5.38 -13.93 16.94
N LEU A 122 4.95 -12.75 16.49
CA LEU A 122 4.65 -12.50 15.09
C LEU A 122 5.78 -11.65 14.50
N GLU A 123 6.41 -12.13 13.43
CA GLU A 123 7.44 -11.37 12.72
C GLU A 123 6.77 -10.56 11.62
N HIS A 124 6.64 -9.25 11.83
CA HIS A 124 6.08 -8.33 10.83
C HIS A 124 7.16 -7.93 9.82
N GLU A 125 6.95 -8.35 8.57
CA GLU A 125 7.78 -8.04 7.41
C GLU A 125 7.10 -6.96 6.54
N GLU A 126 7.80 -6.47 5.51
CA GLU A 126 7.31 -5.42 4.60
C GLU A 126 5.93 -5.70 4.01
N ARG A 127 5.64 -6.97 3.71
CA ARG A 127 4.42 -7.42 3.01
C ARG A 127 3.86 -8.74 3.56
N SER A 128 4.34 -9.20 4.71
CA SER A 128 3.84 -10.42 5.34
C SER A 128 4.01 -10.44 6.84
N ILE A 129 3.38 -11.42 7.47
CA ILE A 129 3.65 -11.81 8.84
C ILE A 129 4.21 -13.22 8.75
N GLU A 130 5.31 -13.53 9.44
CA GLU A 130 5.83 -14.90 9.55
C GLU A 130 5.56 -15.46 10.94
N LEU A 131 5.23 -16.76 10.99
CA LEU A 131 5.08 -17.51 12.24
C LEU A 131 6.30 -18.45 12.43
N PRO A 132 6.88 -18.55 13.64
CA PRO A 132 8.19 -19.18 13.83
C PRO A 132 8.18 -20.71 13.77
N ASN A 133 7.04 -21.36 14.03
CA ASN A 133 6.94 -22.83 13.99
C ASN A 133 6.32 -23.28 12.66
N GLN A 134 6.75 -24.42 12.13
CA GLN A 134 6.21 -25.01 10.91
C GLN A 134 5.91 -26.50 11.10
N LEU A 135 4.90 -26.99 10.39
CA LEU A 135 4.58 -28.41 10.28
C LEU A 135 4.09 -28.77 8.88
N GLN A 136 4.12 -30.06 8.55
CA GLN A 136 3.63 -30.59 7.28
C GLN A 136 2.23 -31.19 7.45
N LEU A 137 1.29 -30.78 6.60
CA LEU A 137 -0.05 -31.34 6.52
C LEU A 137 -0.15 -32.23 5.28
N THR A 138 -0.32 -33.53 5.49
CA THR A 138 -0.56 -34.47 4.38
C THR A 138 -2.07 -34.58 4.14
N LEU A 139 -2.56 -33.88 3.13
CA LEU A 139 -3.97 -33.78 2.79
C LEU A 139 -4.37 -34.84 1.75
N LYS A 140 -5.48 -35.54 1.99
CA LYS A 140 -6.16 -36.29 0.93
C LYS A 140 -6.97 -35.34 0.04
N GLN A 141 -7.26 -35.76 -1.18
CA GLN A 141 -8.25 -35.09 -2.01
C GLN A 141 -9.61 -35.05 -1.29
N GLY A 142 -10.30 -33.92 -1.35
CA GLY A 142 -11.55 -33.67 -0.64
C GLY A 142 -11.35 -33.14 0.78
N PRO A 143 -12.33 -33.31 1.69
CA PRO A 143 -12.31 -32.72 3.02
C PRO A 143 -11.32 -33.42 3.95
N ASN A 144 -10.56 -32.62 4.68
CA ASN A 144 -9.64 -33.03 5.73
C ASN A 144 -10.03 -32.35 7.04
N GLN A 145 -10.23 -33.14 8.08
CA GLN A 145 -10.63 -32.64 9.39
C GLN A 145 -9.44 -32.02 10.10
N LEU A 146 -9.60 -30.79 10.62
CA LEU A 146 -8.59 -30.12 11.45
C LEU A 146 -9.21 -29.80 12.82
N LEU A 147 -8.65 -30.39 13.87
CA LEU A 147 -9.02 -30.14 15.26
C LEU A 147 -7.83 -29.51 15.98
N ILE A 148 -8.04 -28.40 16.65
CA ILE A 148 -7.06 -27.71 17.49
C ILE A 148 -7.54 -27.82 18.92
N LYS A 149 -6.64 -28.19 19.84
CA LYS A 149 -6.81 -28.05 21.28
C LYS A 149 -5.78 -27.06 21.77
N SER A 150 -6.22 -26.02 22.46
CA SER A 150 -5.34 -25.02 23.05
C SER A 150 -5.65 -24.90 24.53
N GLU A 151 -4.61 -24.72 25.32
CA GLU A 151 -4.71 -24.37 26.73
C GLU A 151 -4.27 -22.93 26.99
N THR A 152 -4.76 -22.30 28.06
CA THR A 152 -4.35 -20.96 28.48
C THR A 152 -4.06 -20.93 29.98
N ARG A 153 -3.26 -19.95 30.43
CA ARG A 153 -3.12 -19.55 31.84
C ARG A 153 -4.20 -18.54 32.29
N GLY A 154 -4.97 -18.00 31.35
CA GLY A 154 -6.01 -17.00 31.61
C GLY A 154 -5.64 -15.58 31.19
N ASN A 155 -4.54 -15.38 30.45
CA ASN A 155 -4.08 -14.09 29.94
C ASN A 155 -4.51 -13.88 28.47
N GLU A 156 -3.70 -14.31 27.51
CA GLU A 156 -4.03 -14.35 26.10
C GLU A 156 -4.49 -15.78 25.76
N TRP A 157 -5.25 -15.96 24.68
CA TRP A 157 -5.65 -17.30 24.25
C TRP A 157 -5.96 -17.36 22.76
N ARG A 158 -4.91 -17.54 21.96
CA ARG A 158 -4.96 -17.46 20.50
C ARG A 158 -4.10 -18.52 19.83
N VAL A 159 -4.56 -18.96 18.67
CA VAL A 159 -3.79 -19.81 17.75
C VAL A 159 -3.82 -19.17 16.37
N TYR A 160 -2.64 -18.95 15.81
CA TYR A 160 -2.39 -18.41 14.47
C TYR A 160 -1.93 -19.55 13.58
N LEU A 161 -2.44 -19.58 12.35
CA LEU A 161 -2.03 -20.54 11.35
C LEU A 161 -2.12 -19.95 9.95
N GLN A 162 -1.18 -20.31 9.09
CA GLN A 162 -1.13 -19.87 7.70
C GLN A 162 -0.21 -20.78 6.88
N PRO A 163 -0.34 -20.82 5.54
CA PRO A 163 0.78 -21.26 4.73
C PRO A 163 1.93 -20.24 4.79
N PRO A 164 3.17 -20.64 4.48
CA PRO A 164 4.28 -19.70 4.31
C PRO A 164 3.94 -18.60 3.30
N SER A 165 4.25 -17.36 3.68
CA SER A 165 4.15 -16.20 2.79
C SER A 165 5.05 -16.37 1.57
N GLN A 166 4.60 -15.85 0.44
CA GLN A 166 5.44 -15.74 -0.76
C GLN A 166 6.24 -14.44 -0.79
N LYS A 167 6.17 -13.61 0.28
CA LYS A 167 6.89 -12.34 0.41
C LYS A 167 6.71 -11.42 -0.81
N GLY A 168 5.52 -11.48 -1.43
CA GLY A 168 5.19 -10.71 -2.64
C GLY A 168 5.87 -11.19 -3.93
N ALA A 169 6.55 -12.34 -3.93
CA ALA A 169 7.17 -12.92 -5.10
C ALA A 169 6.13 -13.32 -6.17
N ILE A 170 6.46 -13.04 -7.43
CA ILE A 170 5.71 -13.54 -8.58
C ILE A 170 6.21 -14.96 -8.88
N LEU A 171 5.33 -15.94 -8.68
CA LEU A 171 5.67 -17.35 -8.86
C LEU A 171 5.43 -17.79 -10.30
N ALA A 172 6.35 -18.59 -10.84
CA ALA A 172 6.18 -19.23 -12.14
C ALA A 172 5.02 -20.24 -12.16
N GLN A 173 4.67 -20.82 -11.01
CA GLN A 173 3.57 -21.77 -10.85
C GLN A 173 2.64 -21.34 -9.72
N LYS A 174 1.33 -21.42 -9.96
CA LYS A 174 0.32 -21.09 -8.96
C LYS A 174 0.27 -22.18 -7.88
N ILE A 175 0.22 -21.75 -6.62
CA ILE A 175 0.03 -22.66 -5.49
C ILE A 175 -1.46 -23.01 -5.36
N ASN A 176 -1.76 -24.31 -5.29
CA ASN A 176 -3.12 -24.83 -5.12
C ASN A 176 -3.48 -24.97 -3.64
N TYR A 177 -3.78 -23.84 -2.99
CA TYR A 177 -4.20 -23.83 -1.59
C TYR A 177 -5.55 -24.56 -1.40
N PRO A 178 -5.72 -25.32 -0.30
CA PRO A 178 -7.01 -25.91 0.04
C PRO A 178 -8.00 -24.81 0.43
N ALA A 179 -9.29 -25.08 0.24
CA ALA A 179 -10.33 -24.28 0.85
C ALA A 179 -10.35 -24.54 2.37
N ILE A 180 -10.67 -23.53 3.17
CA ILE A 180 -10.87 -23.66 4.63
C ILE A 180 -12.25 -23.17 4.99
N GLY A 181 -12.92 -23.87 5.90
CA GLY A 181 -14.18 -23.41 6.46
C GLY A 181 -15.14 -24.54 6.78
N LEU A 182 -16.39 -24.16 7.03
CA LEU A 182 -17.43 -25.06 7.52
C LEU A 182 -18.36 -25.57 6.42
N SER A 183 -18.20 -25.09 5.18
CA SER A 183 -19.09 -25.41 4.05
C SER A 183 -19.12 -26.90 3.70
N ASN A 184 -18.05 -27.64 4.00
CA ASN A 184 -17.95 -29.09 3.76
C ASN A 184 -18.01 -29.91 5.06
N VAL A 185 -18.28 -29.26 6.19
CA VAL A 185 -18.51 -29.97 7.45
C VAL A 185 -19.94 -30.52 7.42
N PRO A 186 -20.13 -31.85 7.59
CA PRO A 186 -21.47 -32.43 7.64
C PRO A 186 -22.33 -31.77 8.70
N ASP A 187 -23.63 -31.60 8.41
CA ASP A 187 -24.64 -31.09 9.35
C ASP A 187 -24.41 -29.65 9.86
N VAL A 188 -23.55 -28.86 9.20
CA VAL A 188 -23.42 -27.41 9.44
C VAL A 188 -24.20 -26.62 8.39
N ASP A 189 -25.12 -25.76 8.85
CA ASP A 189 -25.90 -24.90 7.97
C ASP A 189 -24.99 -23.91 7.19
N PRO A 190 -25.17 -23.74 5.87
CA PRO A 190 -24.36 -22.82 5.08
C PRO A 190 -24.36 -21.36 5.58
N ARG A 191 -25.40 -20.93 6.30
CA ARG A 191 -25.45 -19.60 6.93
C ARG A 191 -24.44 -19.46 8.06
N VAL A 192 -24.16 -20.53 8.80
CA VAL A 192 -23.09 -20.58 9.81
C VAL A 192 -21.72 -20.51 9.13
N ALA A 193 -21.53 -21.28 8.05
CA ALA A 193 -20.28 -21.29 7.29
C ALA A 193 -19.92 -19.94 6.63
N LYS A 194 -20.93 -19.09 6.37
CA LYS A 194 -20.72 -17.71 5.91
C LYS A 194 -20.25 -16.74 7.00
N MET A 195 -20.46 -17.07 8.28
CA MET A 195 -20.10 -16.20 9.41
C MET A 195 -18.70 -16.46 9.94
N THR A 196 -18.17 -17.68 9.80
CA THR A 196 -16.87 -18.07 10.35
C THR A 196 -16.34 -19.33 9.65
N ASN A 197 -15.02 -19.48 9.66
CA ASN A 197 -14.36 -20.72 9.23
C ASN A 197 -14.21 -21.74 10.37
N TRP A 198 -14.48 -21.36 11.61
CA TRP A 198 -14.19 -22.15 12.79
C TRP A 198 -15.43 -22.33 13.66
N LEU A 199 -15.61 -23.54 14.17
CA LEU A 199 -16.37 -23.79 15.38
C LEU A 199 -15.41 -23.85 16.57
N ILE A 200 -15.85 -23.41 17.74
CA ILE A 200 -15.10 -23.51 18.99
C ILE A 200 -15.95 -24.16 20.07
N MET A 201 -15.29 -24.74 21.08
CA MET A 201 -15.93 -25.28 22.27
C MET A 201 -15.01 -25.23 23.48
N GLY A 202 -15.56 -24.85 24.62
CA GLY A 202 -14.87 -24.72 25.90
C GLY A 202 -15.56 -23.65 26.74
N PRO A 203 -14.95 -23.23 27.86
CA PRO A 203 -13.72 -23.78 28.42
C PRO A 203 -13.93 -25.13 29.12
N PHE A 204 -12.92 -25.99 29.08
CA PHE A 204 -12.75 -27.20 29.89
C PHE A 204 -11.73 -26.93 30.99
N ALA A 205 -11.69 -27.82 31.99
CA ALA A 205 -10.74 -27.72 33.08
C ALA A 205 -9.29 -27.74 32.59
N ASN A 206 -8.42 -26.99 33.26
CA ASN A 206 -6.98 -27.13 33.09
C ASN A 206 -6.30 -27.16 34.47
N PRO A 207 -6.30 -28.32 35.15
CA PRO A 207 -5.74 -28.42 36.49
C PRO A 207 -4.25 -28.07 36.48
N VAL A 208 -3.87 -27.20 37.41
CA VAL A 208 -2.47 -26.83 37.66
C VAL A 208 -1.99 -27.59 38.89
N THR A 209 -0.92 -28.37 38.75
CA THR A 209 -0.28 -29.10 39.85
C THR A 209 1.21 -28.85 39.79
N ALA A 210 1.81 -28.35 40.88
CA ALA A 210 3.23 -27.98 40.93
C ALA A 210 3.70 -27.16 39.72
N ASN A 211 2.94 -26.10 39.39
CA ASN A 211 3.14 -25.21 38.22
C ASN A 211 3.03 -25.88 36.84
N THR A 212 2.63 -27.14 36.76
CA THR A 212 2.41 -27.88 35.51
C THR A 212 0.92 -27.94 35.19
N ARG A 213 0.55 -27.59 33.96
CA ARG A 213 -0.81 -27.72 33.43
C ARG A 213 -1.01 -29.12 32.86
N THR A 214 -2.15 -29.73 33.15
CA THR A 214 -2.48 -31.10 32.70
C THR A 214 -3.58 -31.11 31.63
N GLY A 215 -4.16 -29.96 31.32
CA GLY A 215 -5.28 -29.82 30.40
C GLY A 215 -4.95 -30.32 28.99
N LEU A 216 -3.77 -30.00 28.44
CA LEU A 216 -3.38 -30.48 27.12
C LEU A 216 -3.28 -32.03 27.04
N ARG A 217 -2.89 -32.68 28.14
CA ARG A 217 -2.80 -34.15 28.26
C ARG A 217 -4.13 -34.83 28.60
N THR A 218 -5.07 -34.09 29.17
CA THR A 218 -6.38 -34.61 29.58
C THR A 218 -7.30 -34.71 28.38
N ALA A 219 -7.70 -35.92 27.99
CA ALA A 219 -8.61 -36.11 26.86
C ALA A 219 -10.05 -35.67 27.22
N TYR A 220 -10.55 -34.63 26.56
CA TYR A 220 -11.97 -34.25 26.64
C TYR A 220 -12.78 -34.88 25.50
N GLY A 221 -14.10 -34.80 25.61
CA GLY A 221 -15.04 -35.38 24.64
C GLY A 221 -14.76 -35.07 23.16
N PRO A 222 -14.34 -33.84 22.78
CA PRO A 222 -14.15 -33.46 21.37
C PRO A 222 -13.00 -34.22 20.67
N GLU A 223 -12.05 -34.78 21.43
CA GLU A 223 -10.96 -35.60 20.88
C GLU A 223 -11.42 -37.00 20.47
N LYS A 224 -12.51 -37.48 21.09
CA LYS A 224 -13.04 -38.82 20.82
C LYS A 224 -13.99 -38.79 19.64
N GLU A 225 -14.85 -37.77 19.60
CA GLU A 225 -15.85 -37.63 18.56
C GLU A 225 -16.39 -36.21 18.44
N ILE A 226 -16.53 -35.75 17.20
CA ILE A 226 -17.21 -34.51 16.87
C ILE A 226 -18.71 -34.79 16.75
N ARG A 227 -19.48 -34.43 17.79
CA ARG A 227 -20.95 -34.54 17.79
C ARG A 227 -21.58 -33.17 17.95
N PHE A 228 -22.37 -32.75 16.95
CA PHE A 228 -23.21 -31.56 17.07
C PHE A 228 -24.48 -31.86 17.88
N GLY A 229 -24.96 -30.89 18.65
CA GLY A 229 -26.12 -31.05 19.55
C GLY A 229 -25.85 -31.75 20.88
N ARG A 230 -24.61 -32.19 21.14
CA ARG A 230 -24.22 -32.79 22.44
C ARG A 230 -23.71 -31.73 23.42
N MET A 231 -24.14 -31.82 24.68
CA MET A 231 -23.55 -31.08 25.78
C MET A 231 -22.40 -31.87 26.42
N TYR A 232 -21.31 -31.18 26.77
CA TYR A 232 -20.13 -31.73 27.43
C TYR A 232 -19.94 -31.05 28.78
N ALA A 233 -19.36 -31.74 29.77
CA ALA A 233 -18.99 -31.13 31.04
C ALA A 233 -17.84 -30.12 30.81
N GLY A 234 -18.17 -28.82 30.82
CA GLY A 234 -17.19 -27.74 30.77
C GLY A 234 -16.68 -27.36 32.16
N LEU A 235 -15.86 -26.31 32.22
CA LEU A 235 -15.22 -25.83 33.45
C LEU A 235 -16.24 -25.30 34.47
N ASP A 236 -17.13 -24.41 34.05
CA ASP A 236 -18.13 -23.78 34.93
C ASP A 236 -19.56 -24.21 34.61
N SER A 237 -19.81 -24.59 33.38
CA SER A 237 -21.12 -24.96 32.86
C SER A 237 -20.97 -25.98 31.73
N PRO A 238 -22.05 -26.69 31.35
CA PRO A 238 -22.03 -27.52 30.16
C PRO A 238 -21.73 -26.71 28.89
N VAL A 239 -20.89 -27.25 28.00
CA VAL A 239 -20.44 -26.59 26.76
C VAL A 239 -20.81 -27.42 25.53
N THR A 240 -20.92 -26.76 24.38
CA THR A 240 -21.12 -27.38 23.06
C THR A 240 -20.42 -26.56 21.98
N TRP A 241 -20.41 -27.05 20.74
CA TRP A 241 -19.89 -26.30 19.60
C TRP A 241 -20.68 -25.01 19.37
N THR A 242 -19.95 -23.90 19.24
CA THR A 242 -20.48 -22.58 18.90
C THR A 242 -19.56 -21.90 17.88
N ILE A 243 -19.94 -20.72 17.41
CA ILE A 243 -19.07 -19.88 16.59
C ILE A 243 -18.24 -18.93 17.46
N PRO A 244 -17.00 -18.59 17.06
CA PRO A 244 -16.27 -17.48 17.64
C PRO A 244 -17.05 -16.17 17.55
N LYS A 245 -16.72 -15.21 18.42
CA LYS A 245 -17.24 -13.85 18.33
C LYS A 245 -16.94 -13.26 16.95
N VAL A 246 -17.98 -12.80 16.25
CA VAL A 246 -17.86 -12.13 14.95
C VAL A 246 -17.65 -10.64 15.17
N ASP A 247 -16.62 -10.10 14.54
CA ASP A 247 -16.26 -8.69 14.64
C ASP A 247 -16.90 -7.84 13.56
N VAL A 248 -17.16 -6.58 13.90
CA VAL A 248 -17.45 -5.51 12.95
C VAL A 248 -16.16 -4.73 12.73
N LEU A 249 -15.78 -4.56 11.48
CA LEU A 249 -14.62 -3.80 11.03
C LEU A 249 -15.08 -2.52 10.29
N GLY A 250 -14.18 -1.56 10.17
CA GLY A 250 -14.29 -0.45 9.24
C GLY A 250 -13.58 -0.80 7.94
N ASP A 251 -14.28 -0.58 6.82
CA ASP A 251 -13.74 -0.64 5.47
C ASP A 251 -13.86 0.73 4.79
N LEU A 252 -13.17 0.94 3.68
CA LEU A 252 -13.31 2.15 2.87
C LEU A 252 -14.53 2.03 1.96
N ILE A 253 -15.15 3.17 1.66
CA ILE A 253 -16.32 3.23 0.79
C ILE A 253 -15.86 3.10 -0.66
N ASP A 254 -16.57 2.26 -1.43
CA ASP A 254 -16.29 1.97 -2.83
C ASP A 254 -14.84 1.48 -3.06
N SER A 255 -14.36 0.60 -2.17
CA SER A 255 -13.02 -0.01 -2.30
C SER A 255 -12.90 -0.77 -3.63
N LYS A 256 -11.97 -0.31 -4.47
CA LYS A 256 -11.55 -0.99 -5.70
C LYS A 256 -10.34 -1.88 -5.44
N GLU A 257 -9.97 -2.70 -6.42
CA GLU A 257 -8.82 -3.62 -6.31
C GLU A 257 -7.50 -2.88 -6.03
N TRP A 258 -7.32 -1.69 -6.59
CA TRP A 258 -6.17 -0.81 -6.33
C TRP A 258 -6.42 0.21 -5.20
N GLY A 259 -7.52 0.07 -4.47
CA GLY A 259 -7.95 0.93 -3.36
C GLY A 259 -8.68 2.22 -3.78
N THR A 260 -8.98 3.06 -2.80
CA THR A 260 -9.66 4.36 -2.98
C THR A 260 -8.68 5.53 -3.01
N ASN A 261 -9.17 6.76 -3.25
CA ASN A 261 -8.36 7.99 -3.29
C ASN A 261 -7.80 8.46 -1.92
N TYR A 262 -8.15 7.77 -0.84
CA TYR A 262 -7.86 8.21 0.53
C TYR A 262 -7.41 7.08 1.46
N HIS A 263 -7.08 5.92 0.91
CA HIS A 263 -6.43 4.86 1.65
C HIS A 263 -4.95 5.20 1.95
N TRP A 264 -4.39 4.66 3.03
CA TRP A 264 -2.99 4.90 3.40
C TRP A 264 -2.03 4.13 2.50
N ASN A 265 -1.39 4.85 1.57
CA ASN A 265 -0.38 4.34 0.63
C ASN A 265 0.33 5.51 -0.06
N TYR A 266 1.53 5.28 -0.58
CA TYR A 266 2.39 6.29 -1.21
C TYR A 266 1.66 7.13 -2.24
N HIS A 267 0.84 6.48 -3.06
CA HIS A 267 0.24 7.13 -4.21
C HIS A 267 -0.89 8.09 -3.79
N ASN A 268 -1.61 7.82 -2.70
CA ASN A 268 -2.63 8.74 -2.18
C ASN A 268 -2.00 9.89 -1.38
N GLY A 269 -0.89 9.63 -0.69
CA GLY A 269 -0.06 10.73 -0.20
C GLY A 269 0.50 11.58 -1.35
N GLY A 270 0.85 10.96 -2.48
CA GLY A 270 1.21 11.61 -3.73
C GLY A 270 0.07 12.46 -4.32
N VAL A 271 -1.18 11.95 -4.31
CA VAL A 271 -2.38 12.72 -4.70
C VAL A 271 -2.55 13.93 -3.78
N ALA A 272 -2.52 13.74 -2.47
CA ALA A 272 -2.62 14.85 -1.52
C ALA A 272 -1.51 15.89 -1.74
N TRP A 273 -0.27 15.44 -2.02
CA TRP A 273 0.83 16.33 -2.37
C TRP A 273 0.59 17.09 -3.68
N ALA A 274 0.11 16.41 -4.72
CA ALA A 274 -0.25 17.04 -6.00
C ALA A 274 -1.34 18.10 -5.82
N MET A 275 -2.32 17.85 -4.96
CA MET A 275 -3.40 18.78 -4.64
C MET A 275 -2.90 20.03 -3.89
N GLN A 276 -1.86 19.92 -3.06
CA GLN A 276 -1.19 21.08 -2.46
C GLN A 276 -0.52 21.95 -3.54
N HIS A 277 0.20 21.34 -4.49
CA HIS A 277 0.82 22.07 -5.61
C HIS A 277 -0.22 22.65 -6.57
N LEU A 278 -1.34 21.96 -6.79
CA LEU A 278 -2.45 22.48 -7.59
C LEU A 278 -3.07 23.71 -6.94
N ALA A 279 -3.20 23.73 -5.61
CA ALA A 279 -3.66 24.91 -4.86
C ALA A 279 -2.72 26.10 -5.06
N GLU A 280 -1.41 25.88 -5.01
CA GLU A 280 -0.40 26.92 -5.21
C GLU A 280 -0.43 27.51 -6.62
N LEU A 281 -0.51 26.65 -7.64
CA LEU A 281 -0.55 27.10 -9.04
C LEU A 281 -1.87 27.78 -9.41
N SER A 282 -3.00 27.26 -8.93
CA SER A 282 -4.33 27.76 -9.29
C SER A 282 -4.83 28.91 -8.40
N GLY A 283 -4.25 29.09 -7.21
CA GLY A 283 -4.75 29.98 -6.17
C GLY A 283 -6.03 29.48 -5.47
N GLN A 284 -6.51 28.27 -5.77
CA GLN A 284 -7.78 27.75 -5.22
C GLN A 284 -7.56 26.91 -3.96
N LYS A 285 -8.12 27.38 -2.85
CA LYS A 285 -7.93 26.79 -1.51
C LYS A 285 -8.48 25.37 -1.36
N GLN A 286 -9.54 25.03 -2.09
CA GLN A 286 -10.22 23.74 -2.02
C GLN A 286 -9.28 22.53 -2.24
N TYR A 287 -8.26 22.68 -3.09
CA TYR A 287 -7.29 21.60 -3.34
C TYR A 287 -6.38 21.37 -2.14
N ASN A 288 -5.97 22.43 -1.43
CA ASN A 288 -5.20 22.30 -0.20
C ASN A 288 -6.07 21.82 0.98
N GLU A 289 -7.36 22.15 0.99
CA GLU A 289 -8.34 21.61 1.95
C GLU A 289 -8.52 20.10 1.79
N TYR A 290 -8.58 19.59 0.55
CA TYR A 290 -8.56 18.15 0.27
C TYR A 290 -7.32 17.47 0.88
N ALA A 291 -6.13 18.02 0.60
CA ALA A 291 -4.87 17.46 1.11
C ALA A 291 -4.80 17.50 2.64
N SER A 292 -5.29 18.58 3.25
CA SER A 292 -5.39 18.73 4.70
C SER A 292 -6.34 17.67 5.28
N ARG A 293 -7.50 17.44 4.65
CA ARG A 293 -8.47 16.42 5.09
C ARG A 293 -7.92 15.01 4.95
N PHE A 294 -7.15 14.71 3.90
CA PHE A 294 -6.43 13.45 3.78
C PHE A 294 -5.54 13.21 5.01
N CYS A 295 -4.64 14.15 5.31
CA CYS A 295 -3.71 14.00 6.43
C CYS A 295 -4.44 13.89 7.79
N ASP A 296 -5.46 14.73 8.02
CA ASP A 296 -6.24 14.72 9.27
C ASP A 296 -7.00 13.38 9.45
N PHE A 297 -7.59 12.85 8.37
CA PHE A 297 -8.28 11.56 8.40
C PHE A 297 -7.35 10.40 8.77
N GLN A 298 -6.10 10.39 8.30
CA GLN A 298 -5.16 9.33 8.67
C GLN A 298 -4.81 9.39 10.15
N LEU A 299 -4.52 10.59 10.70
CA LEU A 299 -4.23 10.75 12.12
C LEU A 299 -5.43 10.37 13.00
N GLU A 300 -6.65 10.78 12.62
CA GLU A 300 -7.91 10.33 13.26
C GLU A 300 -8.06 8.81 13.24
N SER A 301 -7.61 8.17 12.17
CA SER A 301 -7.76 6.73 11.96
C SER A 301 -6.81 5.88 12.79
N ILE A 302 -5.64 6.40 13.22
CA ILE A 302 -4.60 5.61 13.89
C ILE A 302 -5.15 4.79 15.07
N PRO A 303 -5.91 5.35 16.04
CA PRO A 303 -6.41 4.56 17.16
C PRO A 303 -7.39 3.47 16.72
N PHE A 304 -8.27 3.76 15.76
CA PHE A 304 -9.24 2.82 15.24
C PHE A 304 -8.56 1.68 14.48
N VAL A 305 -7.65 1.99 13.56
CA VAL A 305 -6.85 1.00 12.84
C VAL A 305 -6.01 0.16 13.81
N SER A 306 -5.37 0.78 14.81
CA SER A 306 -4.61 0.06 15.84
C SER A 306 -5.48 -0.94 16.61
N HIS A 307 -6.71 -0.56 16.94
CA HIS A 307 -7.66 -1.48 17.57
C HIS A 307 -8.01 -2.65 16.64
N GLN A 308 -8.32 -2.40 15.37
CA GLN A 308 -8.64 -3.45 14.41
C GLN A 308 -7.47 -4.43 14.21
N VAL A 309 -6.27 -3.92 13.99
CA VAL A 309 -5.09 -4.75 13.74
C VAL A 309 -4.65 -5.46 15.02
N GLY A 310 -4.48 -4.76 16.13
CA GLY A 310 -3.90 -5.32 17.35
C GLY A 310 -4.89 -6.07 18.25
N ALA A 311 -6.09 -5.51 18.48
CA ALA A 311 -7.07 -6.10 19.37
C ALA A 311 -8.00 -7.10 18.65
N LEU A 312 -8.35 -6.83 17.39
CA LEU A 312 -9.21 -7.72 16.59
C LEU A 312 -8.43 -8.70 15.70
N ASN A 313 -7.10 -8.59 15.63
CA ASN A 313 -6.24 -9.39 14.74
C ASN A 313 -6.67 -9.29 13.27
N ALA A 314 -7.21 -8.14 12.86
CA ALA A 314 -7.65 -7.89 11.49
C ALA A 314 -6.49 -7.31 10.66
N VAL A 315 -5.45 -8.12 10.46
CA VAL A 315 -4.18 -7.71 9.83
C VAL A 315 -4.27 -7.38 8.32
N THR A 316 -5.47 -7.42 7.76
CA THR A 316 -5.79 -7.03 6.38
C THR A 316 -6.97 -6.05 6.32
N SER A 317 -7.38 -5.46 7.45
CA SER A 317 -8.46 -4.46 7.49
C SER A 317 -8.05 -3.18 6.75
N ALA A 318 -9.01 -2.34 6.36
CA ALA A 318 -8.70 -1.06 5.72
C ALA A 318 -7.63 -0.25 6.49
N ASN A 319 -6.69 0.30 5.73
CA ASN A 319 -5.56 1.10 6.23
C ASN A 319 -4.65 0.39 7.25
N TYR A 320 -4.64 -0.95 7.33
CA TYR A 320 -3.77 -1.68 8.26
C TYR A 320 -2.29 -1.30 8.14
N HIS A 321 -1.83 -0.92 6.95
CA HIS A 321 -0.47 -0.46 6.69
C HIS A 321 -0.08 0.85 7.39
N LEU A 322 -1.04 1.58 7.96
CA LEU A 322 -0.79 2.75 8.78
C LEU A 322 -0.03 2.40 10.08
N VAL A 323 -0.09 1.14 10.51
CA VAL A 323 0.57 0.64 11.70
C VAL A 323 1.42 -0.59 11.38
N ASN A 324 2.57 -0.74 12.05
CA ASN A 324 3.38 -1.96 12.04
C ASN A 324 3.79 -2.47 10.65
N THR A 325 3.99 -1.58 9.66
CA THR A 325 4.48 -1.96 8.32
C THR A 325 5.78 -1.21 7.99
N PRO A 326 6.95 -1.88 8.01
CA PRO A 326 8.24 -1.24 7.78
C PRO A 326 8.60 -1.20 6.29
N LEU A 327 7.82 -0.49 5.46
CA LEU A 327 8.11 -0.28 4.04
C LEU A 327 7.92 1.18 3.65
N LEU A 328 8.83 1.73 2.83
CA LEU A 328 8.81 3.12 2.34
C LEU A 328 7.45 3.54 1.74
N ASP A 329 6.80 2.62 1.03
CA ASP A 329 5.47 2.78 0.41
C ASP A 329 4.37 3.17 1.43
N PHE A 330 4.56 2.80 2.71
CA PHE A 330 3.61 3.00 3.81
C PHE A 330 4.17 3.86 4.94
N THR A 331 5.39 4.38 4.80
CA THR A 331 6.04 5.25 5.78
C THR A 331 6.37 6.60 5.16
N LEU A 332 7.50 6.72 4.48
CA LEU A 332 8.06 8.00 4.05
C LEU A 332 7.24 8.66 2.93
N ALA A 333 6.93 7.93 1.87
CA ALA A 333 6.24 8.47 0.71
C ALA A 333 4.84 9.04 1.04
N PRO A 334 3.95 8.32 1.74
CA PRO A 334 2.64 8.86 2.10
C PRO A 334 2.71 10.01 3.12
N SER A 335 3.86 10.20 3.78
CA SER A 335 4.08 11.27 4.77
C SER A 335 4.54 12.60 4.17
N ILE A 336 4.86 12.64 2.87
CA ILE A 336 5.23 13.87 2.15
C ILE A 336 4.24 15.04 2.35
N PRO A 337 2.90 14.87 2.18
CA PRO A 337 1.96 15.98 2.37
C PRO A 337 1.91 16.52 3.80
N PHE A 338 2.30 15.73 4.81
CA PHE A 338 2.36 16.16 6.22
C PHE A 338 3.54 17.11 6.45
N VAL A 339 4.75 16.70 6.06
CA VAL A 339 5.95 17.55 6.17
C VAL A 339 5.83 18.78 5.27
N TYR A 340 5.15 18.65 4.12
CA TYR A 340 4.82 19.78 3.26
C TYR A 340 3.94 20.81 3.99
N ARG A 341 2.83 20.37 4.60
CA ARG A 341 1.92 21.25 5.36
C ARG A 341 2.64 21.94 6.53
N LEU A 342 3.45 21.21 7.29
CA LEU A 342 4.23 21.75 8.42
C LEU A 342 5.18 22.89 8.01
N ARG A 343 5.69 22.84 6.77
CA ARG A 343 6.57 23.88 6.22
C ARG A 343 5.81 25.09 5.69
N GLN A 344 4.69 24.86 5.02
CA GLN A 344 3.92 25.94 4.38
C GLN A 344 3.00 26.68 5.36
N GLN A 345 2.54 25.99 6.41
CA GLN A 345 1.58 26.53 7.36
C GLN A 345 2.22 26.56 8.77
N PRO A 346 2.64 27.73 9.27
CA PRO A 346 3.26 27.83 10.59
C PRO A 346 2.29 27.46 11.72
N THR A 347 0.99 27.74 11.54
CA THR A 347 -0.07 27.47 12.51
C THR A 347 -1.29 26.82 11.83
N PHE A 348 -1.79 25.74 12.43
CA PHE A 348 -3.05 25.07 12.06
C PHE A 348 -3.47 24.13 13.20
N ALA A 349 -4.73 23.70 13.20
CA ALA A 349 -5.23 22.72 14.18
C ALA A 349 -4.43 21.42 14.11
N ARG A 350 -4.17 20.77 15.26
CA ARG A 350 -3.50 19.45 15.34
C ARG A 350 -2.04 19.42 14.86
N ARG A 351 -1.40 20.59 14.70
CA ARG A 351 0.00 20.69 14.30
C ARG A 351 0.93 19.83 15.18
N SER A 352 0.67 19.71 16.48
CA SER A 352 1.46 18.86 17.38
C SER A 352 1.41 17.37 17.01
N GLU A 353 0.25 16.87 16.58
CA GLU A 353 0.09 15.48 16.10
C GLU A 353 0.89 15.27 14.80
N TYR A 354 0.89 16.25 13.89
CA TYR A 354 1.70 16.21 12.67
C TYR A 354 3.20 16.18 12.98
N VAL A 355 3.65 16.99 13.94
CA VAL A 355 5.05 16.99 14.38
C VAL A 355 5.43 15.62 14.92
N GLN A 356 4.66 15.07 15.85
CA GLN A 356 4.93 13.75 16.42
C GLN A 356 4.96 12.65 15.34
N PHE A 357 4.02 12.71 14.39
CA PHE A 357 3.98 11.76 13.29
C PHE A 357 5.22 11.88 12.38
N ILE A 358 5.61 13.10 11.99
CA ILE A 358 6.78 13.32 11.15
C ILE A 358 8.09 13.01 11.88
N ASP A 359 8.20 13.26 13.18
CA ASP A 359 9.38 12.90 13.97
C ASP A 359 9.65 11.38 13.92
N ASN A 360 8.59 10.56 13.98
CA ASN A 360 8.71 9.11 13.77
C ASN A 360 9.20 8.77 12.35
N MET A 361 8.73 9.48 11.32
CA MET A 361 9.16 9.25 9.93
C MET A 361 10.61 9.69 9.70
N LEU A 362 11.05 10.78 10.33
CA LEU A 362 12.45 11.22 10.31
C LEU A 362 13.35 10.16 10.97
N HIS A 363 12.93 9.63 12.12
CA HIS A 363 13.63 8.53 12.79
C HIS A 363 13.71 7.28 11.89
N TYR A 364 12.57 6.86 11.33
CA TYR A 364 12.48 5.71 10.43
C TYR A 364 13.46 5.83 9.25
N ALA A 365 13.47 6.97 8.56
CA ALA A 365 14.33 7.24 7.41
C ALA A 365 15.84 7.09 7.74
N GLN A 366 16.23 7.47 8.96
CA GLN A 366 17.62 7.50 9.42
C GLN A 366 18.08 6.20 10.07
N LYS A 367 17.18 5.48 10.75
CA LYS A 367 17.55 4.42 11.71
C LYS A 367 16.91 3.06 11.45
N GLU A 368 15.74 3.01 10.83
CA GLU A 368 14.95 1.77 10.76
C GLU A 368 14.82 1.20 9.35
N GLN A 369 14.67 2.05 8.32
CA GLN A 369 14.57 1.59 6.95
C GLN A 369 15.78 0.72 6.58
N LEU A 370 15.52 -0.47 6.03
CA LEU A 370 16.55 -1.38 5.56
C LEU A 370 17.43 -0.72 4.50
N ARG A 371 18.75 -0.85 4.68
CA ARG A 371 19.76 -0.37 3.73
C ARG A 371 20.62 -1.51 3.22
N LEU A 372 21.00 -1.42 1.95
CA LEU A 372 21.89 -2.36 1.28
C LEU A 372 23.30 -2.24 1.89
N PRO A 373 23.88 -3.33 2.44
CA PRO A 373 25.24 -3.29 2.97
C PRO A 373 26.27 -2.84 1.93
N GLY A 374 27.25 -2.04 2.36
CA GLY A 374 28.31 -1.52 1.50
C GLY A 374 27.97 -0.25 0.71
N SER A 375 26.73 -0.10 0.22
CA SER A 375 26.30 1.11 -0.50
C SER A 375 25.54 2.11 0.38
N GLY A 376 24.79 1.62 1.38
CA GLY A 376 23.98 2.44 2.27
C GLY A 376 22.66 2.95 1.66
N ILE A 377 22.30 2.54 0.45
CA ILE A 377 21.02 2.90 -0.18
C ILE A 377 19.85 2.09 0.39
N TYR A 378 18.62 2.57 0.21
CA TYR A 378 17.43 1.81 0.57
C TYR A 378 17.28 0.53 -0.26
N THR A 379 16.74 -0.52 0.36
CA THR A 379 16.52 -1.83 -0.25
C THR A 379 15.40 -2.56 0.48
N ARG A 380 14.93 -3.67 -0.11
CA ARG A 380 13.76 -4.42 0.37
C ARG A 380 14.11 -5.82 0.90
N THR A 381 13.26 -6.36 1.77
CA THR A 381 13.25 -7.79 2.13
C THR A 381 12.51 -8.65 1.10
N THR A 382 11.81 -8.00 0.16
CA THR A 382 10.92 -8.63 -0.82
C THR A 382 11.34 -8.39 -2.29
N PRO A 383 11.18 -9.38 -3.20
CA PRO A 383 10.78 -10.77 -2.93
C PRO A 383 11.92 -11.59 -2.29
N GLU A 384 13.16 -11.11 -2.41
CA GLU A 384 14.34 -11.67 -1.76
C GLU A 384 15.03 -10.59 -0.94
N LYS A 385 15.71 -10.98 0.15
CA LYS A 385 16.40 -10.02 1.01
C LYS A 385 17.49 -9.28 0.24
N TYR A 386 17.50 -7.96 0.39
CA TYR A 386 18.36 -7.02 -0.33
C TYR A 386 18.02 -6.92 -1.82
N THR A 387 16.72 -6.83 -2.14
CA THR A 387 16.29 -6.46 -3.50
C THR A 387 16.18 -4.93 -3.59
N THR A 388 16.95 -4.32 -4.49
CA THR A 388 16.91 -2.87 -4.72
C THR A 388 15.91 -2.57 -5.84
N TRP A 389 14.81 -1.87 -5.52
CA TRP A 389 13.80 -1.46 -6.49
C TRP A 389 13.99 0.01 -6.84
N VAL A 390 13.94 0.37 -8.13
CA VAL A 390 14.04 1.76 -8.55
C VAL A 390 12.94 2.62 -7.94
N ASP A 391 11.78 2.04 -7.68
CA ASP A 391 10.64 2.68 -7.00
C ASP A 391 11.03 3.34 -5.68
N ASP A 392 11.94 2.73 -4.92
CA ASP A 392 12.42 3.24 -3.63
C ASP A 392 13.15 4.58 -3.76
N MET A 393 13.60 4.95 -4.96
CA MET A 393 14.07 6.30 -5.25
C MET A 393 12.93 7.31 -5.00
N PHE A 394 11.74 7.09 -5.54
CA PHE A 394 10.59 7.96 -5.24
C PHE A 394 10.05 7.73 -3.83
N MET A 395 10.03 6.50 -3.33
CA MET A 395 9.41 6.24 -2.02
C MET A 395 10.19 6.89 -0.86
N GLY A 396 11.52 7.04 -0.99
CA GLY A 396 12.37 7.60 0.06
C GLY A 396 12.93 9.00 -0.22
N ILE A 397 13.47 9.25 -1.42
CA ILE A 397 14.33 10.42 -1.69
C ILE A 397 13.56 11.76 -1.62
N PRO A 398 12.36 11.90 -2.22
CA PRO A 398 11.54 13.10 -2.05
C PRO A 398 11.27 13.42 -0.59
N PHE A 399 10.99 12.43 0.27
CA PHE A 399 10.80 12.67 1.70
C PHE A 399 12.06 13.22 2.36
N LEU A 400 13.26 12.66 2.07
CA LEU A 400 14.54 13.19 2.57
C LEU A 400 14.74 14.66 2.15
N VAL A 401 14.41 15.00 0.90
CA VAL A 401 14.45 16.38 0.41
C VAL A 401 13.47 17.26 1.19
N GLN A 402 12.22 16.84 1.37
CA GLN A 402 11.24 17.62 2.13
C GLN A 402 11.65 17.77 3.61
N ALA A 403 12.23 16.74 4.21
CA ALA A 403 12.76 16.72 5.58
C ALA A 403 13.89 17.73 5.76
N SER A 404 14.85 17.79 4.82
CA SER A 404 15.94 18.77 4.85
C SER A 404 15.46 20.23 4.85
N ARG A 405 14.29 20.48 4.26
CA ARG A 405 13.65 21.80 4.21
C ARG A 405 12.76 22.08 5.41
N TYR A 406 12.44 21.07 6.19
CA TYR A 406 11.62 21.17 7.40
C TYR A 406 12.48 21.38 8.64
N VAL A 407 13.56 20.62 8.77
CA VAL A 407 14.47 20.73 9.92
C VAL A 407 15.21 22.07 9.92
N THR A 408 15.39 22.63 11.12
CA THR A 408 16.06 23.92 11.32
C THR A 408 17.55 23.77 11.61
N ASP A 409 17.98 22.61 12.13
CA ASP A 409 19.38 22.31 12.42
C ASP A 409 20.19 22.16 11.12
N PRO A 410 21.27 22.96 10.91
CA PRO A 410 22.06 22.90 9.68
C PRO A 410 22.74 21.55 9.42
N ALA A 411 23.15 20.83 10.48
CA ALA A 411 23.81 19.53 10.33
C ALA A 411 22.80 18.45 9.91
N GLN A 412 21.58 18.47 10.48
CA GLN A 412 20.50 17.58 10.04
C GLN A 412 20.08 17.89 8.61
N LYS A 413 19.92 19.17 8.26
CA LYS A 413 19.63 19.58 6.88
C LYS A 413 20.66 19.03 5.91
N LYS A 414 21.95 19.19 6.22
CA LYS A 414 23.04 18.64 5.41
C LYS A 414 22.97 17.11 5.33
N ALA A 415 22.75 16.42 6.45
CA ALA A 415 22.67 14.96 6.49
C ALA A 415 21.54 14.42 5.59
N PHE A 416 20.35 15.05 5.61
CA PHE A 416 19.24 14.64 4.75
C PHE A 416 19.51 14.89 3.26
N LEU A 417 20.13 16.02 2.90
CA LEU A 417 20.52 16.31 1.51
C LEU A 417 21.64 15.38 1.01
N ASP A 418 22.64 15.11 1.85
CA ASP A 418 23.72 14.18 1.54
C ASP A 418 23.17 12.77 1.33
N ASP A 419 22.27 12.30 2.20
CA ASP A 419 21.61 10.99 2.07
C ASP A 419 20.80 10.94 0.77
N ALA A 420 19.94 11.94 0.50
CA ALA A 420 19.17 12.02 -0.74
C ALA A 420 20.07 11.94 -2.00
N ALA A 421 21.21 12.65 -2.00
CA ALA A 421 22.16 12.62 -3.11
C ALA A 421 22.90 11.27 -3.22
N ASN A 422 23.31 10.67 -2.10
CA ASN A 422 23.99 9.38 -2.07
C ASN A 422 23.06 8.24 -2.50
N GLN A 423 21.78 8.30 -2.13
CA GLN A 423 20.75 7.38 -2.62
C GLN A 423 20.72 7.39 -4.15
N VAL A 424 20.58 8.56 -4.79
CA VAL A 424 20.58 8.65 -6.27
C VAL A 424 21.82 7.98 -6.87
N ILE A 425 23.01 8.30 -6.37
CA ILE A 425 24.26 7.73 -6.89
C ILE A 425 24.29 6.22 -6.73
N GLY A 426 23.98 5.71 -5.54
CA GLY A 426 24.03 4.27 -5.29
C GLY A 426 22.95 3.51 -6.07
N PHE A 427 21.73 4.04 -6.22
CA PHE A 427 20.72 3.45 -7.10
C PHE A 427 21.22 3.40 -8.56
N ASN A 428 21.84 4.47 -9.06
CA ASN A 428 22.41 4.47 -10.42
C ASN A 428 23.51 3.40 -10.58
N GLU A 429 24.25 3.08 -9.53
CA GLU A 429 25.23 1.98 -9.54
C GLU A 429 24.58 0.59 -9.48
N GLN A 430 23.42 0.46 -8.83
CA GLN A 430 22.79 -0.84 -8.63
C GLN A 430 21.85 -1.26 -9.77
N VAL A 431 21.00 -0.35 -10.28
CA VAL A 431 19.84 -0.71 -11.12
C VAL A 431 19.85 -0.07 -12.52
N TRP A 432 20.88 0.71 -12.86
CA TRP A 432 21.05 1.25 -14.21
C TRP A 432 21.58 0.18 -15.18
N ASP A 433 20.90 0.01 -16.32
CA ASP A 433 21.41 -0.74 -17.47
C ASP A 433 22.13 0.22 -18.43
N ALA A 434 23.45 0.09 -18.51
CA ALA A 434 24.28 0.93 -19.38
C ALA A 434 24.07 0.63 -20.88
N ASP A 435 23.64 -0.58 -21.24
CA ASP A 435 23.42 -0.97 -22.63
C ASP A 435 22.13 -0.33 -23.17
N ALA A 436 21.05 -0.39 -22.39
CA ALA A 436 19.78 0.23 -22.73
C ALA A 436 19.74 1.75 -22.47
N ASN A 437 20.62 2.24 -21.58
CA ASN A 437 20.53 3.56 -20.98
C ASN A 437 19.16 3.81 -20.33
N LEU A 438 18.71 2.82 -19.56
CA LEU A 438 17.46 2.80 -18.81
C LEU A 438 17.71 2.13 -17.46
N TYR A 439 16.77 2.25 -16.52
CA TYR A 439 16.79 1.48 -15.29
C TYR A 439 16.05 0.15 -15.47
N MET A 440 16.68 -0.95 -15.03
CA MET A 440 15.94 -2.19 -14.74
C MET A 440 15.03 -1.93 -13.54
N HIS A 441 13.83 -2.50 -13.52
CA HIS A 441 12.87 -2.26 -12.42
C HIS A 441 13.47 -2.54 -11.03
N ALA A 442 14.18 -3.66 -10.86
CA ALA A 442 14.87 -3.99 -9.63
C ALA A 442 16.12 -4.83 -9.89
N ARG A 443 16.95 -4.99 -8.86
CA ARG A 443 18.10 -5.89 -8.83
C ARG A 443 18.09 -6.75 -7.57
N TYR A 444 18.23 -8.06 -7.75
CA TYR A 444 18.49 -9.00 -6.66
C TYR A 444 19.96 -8.96 -6.26
N SER A 445 20.26 -8.88 -4.96
CA SER A 445 21.66 -8.89 -4.49
C SER A 445 22.30 -10.29 -4.53
N ASN A 446 21.48 -11.33 -4.37
CA ASN A 446 21.99 -12.70 -4.17
C ASN A 446 22.17 -13.47 -5.49
N ARG A 447 21.67 -12.94 -6.61
CA ARG A 447 21.78 -13.57 -7.93
C ARG A 447 21.68 -12.56 -9.06
N PRO A 448 22.34 -12.80 -10.20
CA PRO A 448 22.16 -11.96 -11.38
C PRO A 448 20.77 -12.20 -11.99
N ALA A 449 20.13 -11.11 -12.39
CA ALA A 449 18.89 -11.12 -13.16
C ALA A 449 18.79 -9.80 -13.94
N LYS A 450 18.26 -9.87 -15.17
CA LYS A 450 17.99 -8.68 -15.99
C LYS A 450 16.49 -8.43 -16.02
N LEU A 451 16.01 -7.54 -15.15
CA LEU A 451 14.59 -7.25 -15.04
C LEU A 451 14.15 -6.24 -16.11
N PRO A 452 12.86 -6.26 -16.54
CA PRO A 452 12.36 -5.36 -17.58
C PRO A 452 12.50 -3.87 -17.25
N HIS A 453 12.67 -3.05 -18.30
CA HIS A 453 12.71 -1.59 -18.23
C HIS A 453 11.31 -1.00 -18.11
N TRP A 454 10.69 -1.22 -16.94
CA TRP A 454 9.33 -0.79 -16.68
C TRP A 454 9.23 0.75 -16.61
N SER A 455 8.25 1.30 -17.34
CA SER A 455 8.00 2.73 -17.55
C SER A 455 7.87 3.50 -16.25
N ARG A 456 6.94 3.09 -15.37
CA ARG A 456 6.69 3.83 -14.12
C ARG A 456 7.89 3.79 -13.16
N ALA A 457 8.62 2.67 -13.06
CA ALA A 457 9.86 2.60 -12.28
C ALA A 457 10.91 3.58 -12.82
N ASN A 458 11.14 3.63 -14.13
CA ASN A 458 12.02 4.64 -14.72
C ASN A 458 11.52 6.06 -14.40
N GLY A 459 10.20 6.27 -14.41
CA GLY A 459 9.56 7.52 -13.98
C GLY A 459 9.95 7.89 -12.54
N TRP A 460 9.87 6.96 -11.59
CA TRP A 460 10.26 7.20 -10.20
C TRP A 460 11.72 7.65 -10.05
N ALA A 461 12.64 7.09 -10.84
CA ALA A 461 14.02 7.59 -10.88
C ALA A 461 14.10 9.03 -11.38
N VAL A 462 13.37 9.37 -12.45
CA VAL A 462 13.29 10.74 -13.00
C VAL A 462 12.77 11.71 -11.95
N TRP A 463 11.69 11.34 -11.27
CA TRP A 463 11.08 12.18 -10.25
C TRP A 463 12.07 12.44 -9.12
N ALA A 464 12.64 11.39 -8.52
CA ALA A 464 13.57 11.50 -7.41
C ALA A 464 14.81 12.33 -7.76
N MET A 465 15.42 12.08 -8.92
CA MET A 465 16.56 12.86 -9.40
C MET A 465 16.22 14.35 -9.55
N SER A 466 15.04 14.66 -10.11
CA SER A 466 14.61 16.05 -10.27
C SER A 466 14.37 16.75 -8.93
N GLU A 467 13.80 16.05 -7.92
CA GLU A 467 13.63 16.59 -6.57
C GLU A 467 14.98 16.92 -5.92
N VAL A 468 15.97 16.04 -6.05
CA VAL A 468 17.32 16.30 -5.54
C VAL A 468 17.93 17.50 -6.26
N LEU A 469 17.89 17.54 -7.60
CA LEU A 469 18.51 18.63 -8.37
C LEU A 469 17.89 20.01 -8.10
N MET A 470 16.58 20.08 -7.79
CA MET A 470 15.93 21.35 -7.42
C MET A 470 16.37 21.89 -6.06
N ASN A 471 16.86 21.03 -5.16
CA ASN A 471 17.08 21.38 -3.74
C ASN A 471 18.53 21.21 -3.27
N LEU A 472 19.35 20.47 -4.01
CA LEU A 472 20.76 20.27 -3.72
C LEU A 472 21.59 21.48 -4.20
N PRO A 473 22.48 22.05 -3.37
CA PRO A 473 23.36 23.14 -3.79
C PRO A 473 24.18 22.79 -5.03
N ALA A 474 24.33 23.74 -5.96
CA ALA A 474 25.03 23.52 -7.23
C ALA A 474 26.53 23.21 -7.08
N ASP A 475 27.13 23.64 -5.96
CA ASP A 475 28.51 23.38 -5.57
C ASP A 475 28.69 22.05 -4.81
N HIS A 476 27.59 21.36 -4.47
CA HIS A 476 27.64 20.05 -3.83
C HIS A 476 28.35 19.02 -4.75
N PRO A 477 29.28 18.19 -4.22
CA PRO A 477 30.11 17.30 -5.05
C PRO A 477 29.31 16.28 -5.87
N ARG A 478 28.11 15.91 -5.41
CA ARG A 478 27.21 15.00 -6.15
C ARG A 478 26.30 15.68 -7.16
N TYR A 479 26.19 17.01 -7.18
CA TYR A 479 25.27 17.74 -8.05
C TYR A 479 25.55 17.46 -9.54
N LYS A 480 26.79 17.65 -9.99
CA LYS A 480 27.18 17.43 -11.39
C LYS A 480 27.02 15.97 -11.83
N PRO A 481 27.48 14.96 -11.07
CA PRO A 481 27.21 13.56 -11.38
C PRO A 481 25.72 13.24 -11.56
N ILE A 482 24.86 13.72 -10.65
CA ILE A 482 23.41 13.51 -10.73
C ILE A 482 22.82 14.20 -11.96
N LEU A 483 23.21 15.46 -12.22
CA LEU A 483 22.74 16.22 -13.38
C LEU A 483 23.13 15.55 -14.70
N ASN A 484 24.36 15.04 -14.80
CA ASN A 484 24.82 14.33 -15.98
C ASN A 484 24.04 13.03 -16.20
N HIS A 485 23.78 12.28 -15.13
CA HIS A 485 22.96 11.06 -15.21
C HIS A 485 21.51 11.38 -15.60
N PHE A 486 20.92 12.41 -15.00
CA PHE A 486 19.58 12.88 -15.35
C PHE A 486 19.49 13.24 -16.84
N ARG A 487 20.46 14.02 -17.37
CA ARG A 487 20.52 14.37 -18.80
C ARG A 487 20.63 13.14 -19.70
N LYS A 488 21.48 12.18 -19.33
CA LYS A 488 21.65 10.92 -20.05
C LYS A 488 20.34 10.12 -20.09
N HIS A 489 19.62 10.06 -18.98
CA HIS A 489 18.34 9.38 -18.89
C HIS A 489 17.26 10.09 -19.72
N MET A 490 17.15 11.43 -19.63
CA MET A 490 16.22 12.23 -20.44
C MET A 490 16.46 12.07 -21.94
N GLU A 491 17.73 12.06 -22.36
CA GLU A 491 18.12 11.80 -23.74
C GLU A 491 17.69 10.40 -24.20
N SER A 492 17.82 9.39 -23.34
CA SER A 492 17.37 8.03 -23.64
C SER A 492 15.85 7.95 -23.76
N LEU A 493 15.12 8.48 -22.78
CA LEU A 493 13.66 8.49 -22.77
C LEU A 493 13.10 9.23 -23.99
N ALA A 494 13.68 10.35 -24.39
CA ALA A 494 13.24 11.06 -25.60
C ALA A 494 13.32 10.19 -26.87
N ARG A 495 14.25 9.21 -26.95
CA ARG A 495 14.31 8.26 -28.07
C ARG A 495 13.24 7.17 -28.01
N TRP A 496 12.78 6.83 -26.81
CA TRP A 496 11.78 5.79 -26.56
C TRP A 496 10.33 6.30 -26.58
N GLN A 497 10.11 7.59 -26.86
CA GLN A 497 8.76 8.11 -27.04
C GLN A 497 8.13 7.50 -28.29
N ASP A 498 6.96 6.88 -28.12
CA ASP A 498 6.16 6.36 -29.23
C ASP A 498 5.60 7.52 -30.07
N LYS A 499 5.29 7.24 -31.34
CA LYS A 499 4.73 8.21 -32.29
C LYS A 499 3.42 8.85 -31.82
N SER A 500 2.70 8.19 -30.92
CA SER A 500 1.48 8.76 -30.31
C SER A 500 1.74 9.73 -29.17
N GLY A 501 3.00 9.97 -28.79
CA GLY A 501 3.39 10.85 -27.68
C GLY A 501 3.50 10.15 -26.33
N PHE A 502 2.98 8.93 -26.20
CA PHE A 502 3.14 8.08 -25.02
C PHE A 502 4.51 7.41 -24.95
N TRP A 503 4.85 6.91 -23.77
CA TRP A 503 5.80 5.82 -23.60
C TRP A 503 5.05 4.51 -23.34
N LEU A 504 5.69 3.39 -23.67
CA LEU A 504 5.13 2.05 -23.47
C LEU A 504 5.46 1.52 -22.09
N ASN A 505 4.60 0.66 -21.52
CA ASN A 505 4.73 0.10 -20.17
C ASN A 505 6.07 -0.60 -19.95
N VAL A 506 6.56 -1.36 -20.92
CA VAL A 506 7.96 -1.80 -21.02
C VAL A 506 8.59 -1.00 -22.15
N LEU A 507 9.53 -0.12 -21.81
CA LEU A 507 9.98 0.98 -22.68
C LEU A 507 10.58 0.51 -24.01
N ASP A 508 11.30 -0.61 -23.98
CA ASP A 508 12.05 -1.19 -25.09
C ASP A 508 11.33 -2.39 -25.76
N ARG A 509 10.01 -2.52 -25.53
CA ARG A 509 9.17 -3.57 -26.12
C ARG A 509 8.07 -2.96 -27.00
N PRO A 510 8.17 -3.05 -28.34
CA PRO A 510 7.18 -2.47 -29.25
C PRO A 510 5.76 -3.03 -29.12
N ASP A 511 5.63 -4.24 -28.58
CA ASP A 511 4.35 -4.92 -28.29
C ASP A 511 3.74 -4.53 -26.93
N SER A 512 4.45 -3.71 -26.14
CA SER A 512 3.97 -3.25 -24.85
C SER A 512 2.84 -2.23 -24.99
N PRO A 513 1.81 -2.27 -24.11
CA PRO A 513 0.76 -1.25 -24.10
C PRO A 513 1.33 0.13 -23.76
N LYS A 514 0.63 1.18 -24.21
CA LYS A 514 0.91 2.57 -23.84
C LYS A 514 0.59 2.78 -22.36
N GLU A 515 1.38 3.61 -21.69
CA GLU A 515 1.35 3.69 -20.23
C GLU A 515 1.30 5.15 -19.76
N VAL A 516 0.21 5.51 -19.08
CA VAL A 516 -0.12 6.89 -18.72
C VAL A 516 0.78 7.45 -17.63
N SER A 517 1.08 6.67 -16.60
CA SER A 517 1.78 7.17 -15.40
C SER A 517 3.23 7.55 -15.70
N GLY A 518 4.01 6.66 -16.31
CA GLY A 518 5.38 6.94 -16.73
C GLY A 518 5.44 8.04 -17.78
N THR A 519 4.52 8.06 -18.76
CA THR A 519 4.41 9.18 -19.72
C THR A 519 4.26 10.52 -18.99
N ALA A 520 3.39 10.60 -17.98
CA ALA A 520 3.22 11.80 -17.17
C ALA A 520 4.49 12.18 -16.39
N ILE A 521 5.16 11.20 -15.77
CA ILE A 521 6.38 11.47 -14.99
C ILE A 521 7.54 11.91 -15.89
N PHE A 522 7.68 11.33 -17.09
CA PHE A 522 8.71 11.73 -18.06
C PHE A 522 8.47 13.15 -18.56
N ALA A 523 7.22 13.47 -18.92
CA ALA A 523 6.85 14.82 -19.33
C ALA A 523 7.10 15.85 -18.22
N MET A 524 6.72 15.53 -16.97
CA MET A 524 7.00 16.33 -15.79
C MET A 524 8.52 16.54 -15.59
N GLY A 525 9.32 15.47 -15.66
CA GLY A 525 10.76 15.53 -15.49
C GLY A 525 11.45 16.38 -16.56
N MET A 526 11.07 16.21 -17.83
CA MET A 526 11.57 17.03 -18.93
C MET A 526 11.14 18.49 -18.79
N ALA A 527 9.90 18.76 -18.39
CA ALA A 527 9.41 20.12 -18.13
C ALA A 527 10.21 20.81 -17.00
N ARG A 528 10.45 20.12 -15.88
CA ARG A 528 11.34 20.60 -14.81
C ARG A 528 12.76 20.85 -15.34
N GLY A 529 13.29 19.94 -16.14
CA GLY A 529 14.60 20.08 -16.76
C GLY A 529 14.73 21.33 -17.63
N ILE A 530 13.70 21.68 -18.39
CA ILE A 530 13.66 22.92 -19.18
C ILE A 530 13.58 24.14 -18.25
N GLN A 531 12.68 24.14 -17.27
CA GLN A 531 12.48 25.26 -16.34
C GLN A 531 13.77 25.63 -15.57
N HIS A 532 14.55 24.63 -15.18
CA HIS A 532 15.79 24.82 -14.41
C HIS A 532 17.05 24.92 -15.29
N GLY A 533 16.91 24.96 -16.62
CA GLY A 533 18.06 25.05 -17.55
C GLY A 533 18.94 23.80 -17.59
N TRP A 534 18.46 22.66 -17.09
CA TRP A 534 19.15 21.38 -17.19
C TRP A 534 19.06 20.81 -18.61
N LEU A 535 17.97 21.08 -19.31
CA LEU A 535 17.68 20.60 -20.66
C LEU A 535 17.46 21.78 -21.61
N ASP A 536 17.90 21.65 -22.86
CA ASP A 536 17.65 22.65 -23.91
C ASP A 536 16.18 22.59 -24.37
N ALA A 537 15.46 23.69 -24.20
CA ALA A 537 14.06 23.83 -24.60
C ALA A 537 13.84 23.50 -26.09
N LYS A 538 14.79 23.87 -26.98
CA LYS A 538 14.64 23.60 -28.43
C LYS A 538 14.61 22.11 -28.73
N ARG A 539 15.32 21.31 -27.93
CA ARG A 539 15.43 19.85 -28.11
C ARG A 539 14.28 19.08 -27.46
N TYR A 540 13.84 19.50 -26.28
CA TYR A 540 12.94 18.68 -25.44
C TYR A 540 11.48 19.17 -25.41
N LYS A 541 11.19 20.42 -25.78
CA LYS A 541 9.83 20.97 -25.68
C LYS A 541 8.81 20.19 -26.52
N SER A 542 9.19 19.73 -27.72
CA SER A 542 8.29 18.92 -28.56
C SER A 542 7.91 17.60 -27.90
N ALA A 543 8.88 16.90 -27.29
CA ALA A 543 8.61 15.66 -26.57
C ALA A 543 7.62 15.87 -25.41
N VAL A 544 7.82 16.93 -24.62
CA VAL A 544 6.92 17.32 -23.52
C VAL A 544 5.50 17.62 -24.03
N MET A 545 5.38 18.41 -25.09
CA MET A 545 4.06 18.78 -25.63
C MET A 545 3.35 17.60 -26.28
N ASN A 546 4.06 16.73 -27.00
CA ASN A 546 3.48 15.50 -27.56
C ASN A 546 2.95 14.58 -26.46
N ALA A 547 3.70 14.45 -25.35
CA ALA A 547 3.27 13.71 -24.19
C ALA A 547 2.02 14.34 -23.55
N TRP A 548 1.97 15.67 -23.45
CA TRP A 548 0.81 16.37 -22.92
C TRP A 548 -0.45 16.17 -23.77
N GLU A 549 -0.34 16.32 -25.09
CA GLU A 549 -1.46 16.07 -26.00
C GLU A 549 -1.94 14.62 -25.90
N ALA A 550 -1.03 13.66 -25.77
CA ALA A 550 -1.35 12.25 -25.54
C ALA A 550 -2.10 12.06 -24.22
N LEU A 551 -1.60 12.60 -23.10
CA LEU A 551 -2.22 12.49 -21.77
C LEU A 551 -3.62 13.10 -21.74
N LYS A 552 -3.85 14.24 -22.41
CA LYS A 552 -5.17 14.86 -22.49
C LYS A 552 -6.23 13.94 -23.09
N THR A 553 -5.86 13.05 -24.02
CA THR A 553 -6.79 12.06 -24.59
C THR A 553 -7.28 11.03 -23.58
N GLN A 554 -6.64 10.95 -22.41
CA GLN A 554 -6.99 10.04 -21.33
C GLN A 554 -7.79 10.71 -20.22
N VAL A 555 -8.07 12.02 -20.32
CA VAL A 555 -8.78 12.78 -19.30
C VAL A 555 -10.16 13.19 -19.80
N GLU A 556 -11.19 12.65 -19.17
CA GLU A 556 -12.58 12.95 -19.49
C GLU A 556 -13.01 14.33 -18.98
N PRO A 557 -14.12 14.88 -19.52
CA PRO A 557 -14.73 16.11 -19.02
C PRO A 557 -15.15 16.07 -17.54
N ASP A 558 -15.40 14.88 -16.98
CA ASP A 558 -15.75 14.74 -15.56
C ASP A 558 -14.53 14.68 -14.61
N GLY A 559 -13.32 14.63 -15.18
CA GLY A 559 -12.04 14.46 -14.48
C GLY A 559 -11.53 13.03 -14.37
N THR A 560 -12.21 12.04 -14.95
CA THR A 560 -11.74 10.65 -14.98
C THR A 560 -10.47 10.53 -15.81
N VAL A 561 -9.49 9.79 -15.29
CA VAL A 561 -8.25 9.48 -16.01
C VAL A 561 -8.22 7.99 -16.35
N HIS A 562 -8.15 7.68 -17.64
CA HIS A 562 -8.16 6.31 -18.16
C HIS A 562 -6.78 5.66 -18.21
N ASN A 563 -6.77 4.34 -18.35
CA ASN A 563 -5.61 3.54 -18.78
C ASN A 563 -4.35 3.73 -17.92
N ILE A 564 -4.51 3.68 -16.59
CA ILE A 564 -3.37 3.68 -15.67
C ILE A 564 -3.02 2.24 -15.28
N CYS A 565 -1.78 1.83 -15.52
CA CYS A 565 -1.30 0.50 -15.13
C CYS A 565 -1.37 0.32 -13.61
N MET A 566 -1.96 -0.77 -13.12
CA MET A 566 -2.10 -1.02 -11.69
C MET A 566 -0.76 -1.24 -10.97
N GLY A 567 -0.78 -1.25 -9.63
CA GLY A 567 0.36 -1.66 -8.81
C GLY A 567 1.02 -2.96 -9.32
N THR A 568 2.35 -2.93 -9.49
CA THR A 568 3.10 -3.97 -10.21
C THR A 568 4.37 -4.32 -9.44
N MET A 569 4.47 -5.58 -9.00
CA MET A 569 5.67 -6.12 -8.36
C MET A 569 6.86 -6.26 -9.33
N CYS A 570 8.06 -6.53 -8.82
CA CYS A 570 9.21 -6.90 -9.64
C CYS A 570 9.12 -8.37 -10.10
N SER A 571 9.46 -8.64 -11.35
CA SER A 571 9.48 -9.97 -11.98
C SER A 571 10.52 -9.98 -13.08
N GLU A 572 11.12 -11.14 -13.34
CA GLU A 572 11.98 -11.37 -14.50
C GLU A 572 11.17 -11.67 -15.76
N ASP A 573 9.93 -12.14 -15.61
CA ASP A 573 9.06 -12.42 -16.74
C ASP A 573 8.50 -11.11 -17.31
N VAL A 574 8.94 -10.76 -18.52
CA VAL A 574 8.43 -9.59 -19.24
C VAL A 574 6.93 -9.69 -19.51
N ASN A 575 6.37 -10.89 -19.70
CA ASN A 575 4.95 -11.06 -19.98
C ASN A 575 4.10 -10.61 -18.79
N TYR A 576 4.59 -10.80 -17.56
CA TYR A 576 3.92 -10.26 -16.37
C TYR A 576 3.69 -8.75 -16.48
N TYR A 577 4.64 -7.98 -17.06
CA TYR A 577 4.46 -6.55 -17.31
C TYR A 577 3.53 -6.27 -18.49
N LEU A 578 3.65 -7.04 -19.58
CA LEU A 578 2.85 -6.84 -20.79
C LEU A 578 1.35 -7.09 -20.54
N THR A 579 1.02 -7.97 -19.60
CA THR A 579 -0.37 -8.36 -19.29
C THR A 579 -0.91 -7.70 -18.01
N ARG A 580 -0.24 -6.69 -17.44
CA ARG A 580 -0.77 -5.98 -16.27
C ARG A 580 -2.10 -5.30 -16.63
N PRO A 581 -3.13 -5.40 -15.77
CA PRO A 581 -4.35 -4.63 -15.93
C PRO A 581 -4.12 -3.12 -15.86
N PHE A 582 -4.97 -2.40 -16.59
CA PHE A 582 -5.03 -0.95 -16.61
C PHE A 582 -6.42 -0.52 -16.16
N TYR A 583 -6.48 0.52 -15.34
CA TYR A 583 -7.69 0.92 -14.66
C TYR A 583 -7.91 2.44 -14.71
N ASP A 584 -9.17 2.81 -14.58
CA ASP A 584 -9.60 4.20 -14.49
C ASP A 584 -9.37 4.75 -13.08
N ASN A 585 -8.79 5.94 -12.99
CA ASN A 585 -8.48 6.63 -11.75
C ASN A 585 -7.63 5.78 -10.80
N ASP A 586 -6.78 4.90 -11.34
CA ASP A 586 -5.79 4.23 -10.52
C ASP A 586 -4.79 5.27 -9.98
N THR A 587 -4.72 5.34 -8.67
CA THR A 587 -4.00 6.40 -7.97
C THR A 587 -2.49 6.28 -8.10
N HIS A 588 -1.94 5.11 -8.49
CA HIS A 588 -0.51 4.94 -8.77
C HIS A 588 -0.03 5.86 -9.91
N GLY A 589 -0.91 6.24 -10.84
CA GLY A 589 -0.62 7.18 -11.93
C GLY A 589 -1.34 8.52 -11.86
N LEU A 590 -2.45 8.61 -11.12
CA LEU A 590 -3.29 9.80 -11.10
C LEU A 590 -2.54 11.07 -10.65
N PHE A 591 -1.74 10.96 -9.58
CA PHE A 591 -0.96 12.10 -9.11
C PHE A 591 0.18 12.48 -10.05
N ALA A 592 0.71 11.53 -10.82
CA ALA A 592 1.70 11.84 -11.86
C ALA A 592 1.08 12.72 -12.96
N VAL A 593 -0.16 12.43 -13.37
CA VAL A 593 -0.88 13.26 -14.36
C VAL A 593 -1.12 14.67 -13.83
N LEU A 594 -1.53 14.81 -12.56
CA LEU A 594 -1.67 16.11 -11.90
C LEU A 594 -0.34 16.90 -11.92
N PHE A 595 0.76 16.28 -11.48
CA PHE A 595 2.07 16.93 -11.48
C PHE A 595 2.59 17.25 -12.88
N ALA A 596 2.33 16.40 -13.88
CA ALA A 596 2.68 16.68 -15.26
C ALA A 596 2.00 17.96 -15.76
N GLY A 597 0.67 18.08 -15.58
CA GLY A 597 -0.04 19.29 -15.99
C GLY A 597 0.44 20.54 -15.23
N ILE A 598 0.71 20.42 -13.93
CA ILE A 598 1.25 21.52 -13.10
C ILE A 598 2.61 21.99 -13.63
N GLU A 599 3.55 21.08 -13.87
CA GLU A 599 4.91 21.44 -14.31
C GLU A 599 4.95 21.92 -15.77
N ILE A 600 4.08 21.41 -16.62
CA ILE A 600 3.96 21.87 -18.00
C ILE A 600 3.35 23.27 -18.05
N GLU A 601 2.33 23.56 -17.23
CA GLU A 601 1.80 24.92 -17.09
C GLU A 601 2.89 25.91 -16.66
N LYS A 602 3.66 25.57 -15.61
CA LYS A 602 4.79 26.40 -15.15
C LYS A 602 5.84 26.61 -16.24
N MET A 603 6.19 25.54 -16.98
CA MET A 603 7.11 25.62 -18.12
C MET A 603 6.61 26.59 -19.19
N LEU A 604 5.31 26.59 -19.51
CA LEU A 604 4.72 27.47 -20.52
C LEU A 604 4.65 28.93 -20.04
N ASN A 605 4.31 29.16 -18.77
CA ASN A 605 4.25 30.50 -18.19
C ASN A 605 5.62 31.18 -18.08
N ASN A 606 6.70 30.39 -17.95
CA ASN A 606 8.06 30.89 -17.83
C ASN A 606 8.75 31.18 -19.18
N GLN A 607 8.06 31.07 -20.33
CA GLN A 607 8.63 31.41 -21.64
C GLN A 607 8.42 32.89 -21.98
N PRO A 608 9.43 33.59 -22.52
CA PRO A 608 9.20 34.91 -23.11
C PRO A 608 8.17 34.78 -24.24
N PRO A 609 7.24 35.74 -24.40
CA PRO A 609 6.22 35.66 -25.45
C PRO A 609 6.91 35.47 -26.81
N THR A 610 6.53 34.41 -27.51
CA THR A 610 6.96 34.18 -28.88
C THR A 610 6.54 35.38 -29.72
N GLN A 611 7.50 36.09 -30.32
CA GLN A 611 7.20 37.05 -31.37
C GLN A 611 6.43 36.31 -32.45
N SER A 612 5.12 36.56 -32.54
CA SER A 612 4.34 36.18 -33.69
C SER A 612 4.93 36.91 -34.89
N GLY A 613 5.54 36.14 -35.79
CA GLY A 613 5.92 36.63 -37.10
C GLY A 613 4.69 37.22 -37.77
N ARG A 614 4.84 38.45 -38.26
CA ARG A 614 3.89 39.11 -39.15
C ARG A 614 3.81 38.39 -40.48
#